data_AF-A0AA36GTF6-F1
#
_entry.id   AF-A0AA36GTF6-F1
#
_cell.length_a   1.000
_cell.length_b   1.000
_cell.length_c   1.000
_cell.angle_alpha   90.00
_cell.angle_beta   90.00
_cell.angle_gamma   90.00
#
_symmetry.space_group_name_H-M   'P 1'
#
loop_
_entity.id
_entity.type
_entity.pdbx_description
1 polymer ?
#
loop_
_entity_poly.entity_id
_entity_poly.type
_entity_poly.pdbx_seq_one_letter_code
_entity_poly.pdbx_strand_id
1 'polypeptide(L)'
;MAKAAIILVSTLSGTEVCPQKGTSTTKVSPGFTLWTLTFCLVVTISMWQERRALVAAGVGAFVLVYCIIKHYKNKAKNNVIPIGVVKELYVYPIKSCKGISVFSIFCHPLGPVSGENFDRFFIVIDGKTGRFYTARRSL
;
A
#
# COMPACT_ATOMS: atom_id res chain seq x y z
N MET A 1 -26.57 -23.90 -39.10
CA MET A 1 -25.30 -23.30 -39.57
C MET A 1 -25.14 -21.93 -38.92
N ALA A 2 -24.72 -21.86 -37.65
CA ALA A 2 -24.56 -20.58 -36.94
C ALA A 2 -23.08 -20.16 -36.97
N LYS A 3 -22.79 -19.00 -37.56
CA LYS A 3 -21.46 -18.37 -37.55
C LYS A 3 -21.27 -17.69 -36.19
N ALA A 4 -20.33 -18.18 -35.39
CA ALA A 4 -19.86 -17.52 -34.19
C ALA A 4 -18.85 -16.42 -34.57
N ALA A 5 -19.18 -15.16 -34.30
CA ALA A 5 -18.23 -14.06 -34.34
C ALA A 5 -17.70 -13.86 -32.91
N ILE A 6 -16.51 -14.41 -32.64
CA ILE A 6 -15.75 -14.16 -31.42
C ILE A 6 -15.02 -12.83 -31.63
N ILE A 7 -15.53 -11.75 -31.04
CA ILE A 7 -14.75 -10.51 -30.89
C ILE A 7 -13.96 -10.63 -29.59
N LEU A 8 -12.70 -11.02 -29.76
CA LEU A 8 -11.66 -10.95 -28.73
C LEU A 8 -11.35 -9.48 -28.47
N VAL A 9 -11.75 -8.95 -27.31
CA VAL A 9 -11.13 -7.73 -26.75
C VAL A 9 -10.31 -8.17 -25.56
N SER A 10 -9.02 -8.34 -25.83
CA SER A 10 -7.96 -8.63 -24.88
C SER A 10 -7.91 -7.54 -23.81
N THR A 11 -8.08 -7.97 -22.58
CA THR A 11 -7.61 -7.27 -21.38
C THR A 11 -6.09 -7.10 -21.44
N LEU A 12 -5.60 -5.88 -21.30
CA LEU A 12 -4.35 -5.64 -20.58
C LEU A 12 -4.58 -4.51 -19.58
N SER A 13 -4.77 -4.97 -18.35
CA SER A 13 -4.57 -4.24 -17.11
C SER A 13 -3.11 -3.75 -17.05
N GLY A 14 -2.93 -2.47 -16.77
CA GLY A 14 -1.64 -1.86 -16.47
C GLY A 14 -1.88 -0.59 -15.68
N THR A 15 -2.00 -0.74 -14.36
CA THR A 15 -2.04 0.36 -13.40
C THR A 15 -0.69 1.06 -13.36
N GLU A 16 -0.66 2.36 -13.61
CA GLU A 16 0.13 3.36 -12.87
C GLU A 16 -0.42 4.75 -13.19
N VAL A 17 -0.98 5.42 -12.18
CA VAL A 17 -1.42 6.82 -12.28
C VAL A 17 -0.62 7.61 -11.26
N CYS A 18 0.28 8.46 -11.75
CA CYS A 18 0.69 9.71 -11.11
C CYS A 18 0.39 10.87 -12.08
N PRO A 19 0.07 12.07 -11.57
CA PRO A 19 -0.80 13.01 -12.28
C PRO A 19 -0.01 13.95 -13.19
N GLN A 20 -0.51 14.18 -14.41
CA GLN A 20 -0.16 15.38 -15.17
C GLN A 20 -1.39 15.99 -15.84
N LYS A 21 -1.48 17.30 -15.62
CA LYS A 21 -2.52 18.24 -16.06
C LYS A 21 -2.33 18.49 -17.55
N GLY A 22 -3.33 18.17 -18.37
CA GLY A 22 -3.30 18.41 -19.81
C GLY A 22 -4.70 18.40 -20.40
N THR A 23 -5.12 19.55 -20.92
CA THR A 23 -6.43 19.86 -21.48
C THR A 23 -6.76 19.06 -22.74
N SER A 24 -8.01 18.61 -22.80
CA SER A 24 -8.67 17.87 -23.87
C SER A 24 -8.77 18.61 -25.20
N THR A 25 -8.74 17.88 -26.32
CA THR A 25 -9.77 17.96 -27.37
C THR A 25 -9.66 16.78 -28.35
N THR A 26 -10.54 15.80 -28.25
CA THR A 26 -10.91 14.92 -29.38
C THR A 26 -12.36 15.20 -29.75
N LYS A 27 -12.55 15.87 -30.89
CA LYS A 27 -13.87 16.08 -31.49
C LYS A 27 -14.40 14.73 -31.99
N VAL A 28 -15.54 14.29 -31.47
CA VAL A 28 -16.30 13.16 -32.00
C VAL A 28 -17.63 13.71 -32.52
N SER A 29 -17.88 13.52 -33.81
CA SER A 29 -19.06 14.01 -34.54
C SER A 29 -20.36 13.40 -33.99
N PRO A 30 -21.45 14.19 -33.82
CA PRO A 30 -22.61 13.80 -33.01
C PRO A 30 -23.71 13.03 -33.76
N GLY A 31 -23.54 12.74 -35.06
CA GLY A 31 -24.66 12.36 -35.93
C GLY A 31 -24.93 10.85 -36.12
N PHE A 32 -23.99 9.97 -35.81
CA PHE A 32 -24.07 8.55 -36.23
C PHE A 32 -24.13 7.53 -35.07
N THR A 33 -23.89 8.00 -33.85
CA THR A 33 -23.79 7.15 -32.65
C THR A 33 -25.13 6.97 -31.93
N LEU A 34 -26.10 7.86 -32.09
CA LEU A 34 -27.31 7.81 -31.26
C LEU A 34 -28.25 6.66 -31.63
N TRP A 35 -28.43 6.36 -32.93
CA TRP A 35 -29.32 5.26 -33.34
C TRP A 35 -28.72 3.87 -33.14
N THR A 36 -27.40 3.71 -33.33
CA THR A 36 -26.69 2.44 -33.11
C THR A 36 -26.52 2.13 -31.63
N LEU A 37 -26.24 3.13 -30.79
CA LEU A 37 -26.20 2.96 -29.34
C LEU A 37 -27.57 2.62 -28.77
N THR A 38 -28.65 3.24 -29.26
CA THR A 38 -30.00 2.97 -28.74
C THR A 38 -30.47 1.55 -29.10
N PHE A 39 -30.20 1.08 -30.34
CA PHE A 39 -30.52 -0.30 -30.73
C PHE A 39 -29.65 -1.34 -30.01
N CYS A 40 -28.37 -1.04 -29.77
CA CYS A 40 -27.47 -1.92 -29.00
C CYS A 40 -27.84 -1.96 -27.51
N LEU A 41 -28.31 -0.84 -26.94
CA LEU A 41 -28.77 -0.77 -25.55
C LEU A 41 -30.04 -1.59 -25.34
N VAL A 42 -30.98 -1.59 -26.28
CA VAL A 42 -32.22 -2.38 -26.19
C VAL A 42 -31.96 -3.89 -26.32
N VAL A 43 -31.04 -4.30 -27.20
CA VAL A 43 -30.66 -5.72 -27.37
C VAL A 43 -29.82 -6.25 -26.19
N THR A 44 -28.98 -5.41 -25.59
CA THR A 44 -28.22 -5.78 -24.38
C THR A 44 -29.11 -5.84 -23.15
N ILE A 45 -30.15 -5.01 -23.03
CA ILE A 45 -31.14 -5.07 -21.95
C ILE A 45 -32.07 -6.30 -22.09
N SER A 46 -32.49 -6.68 -23.29
CA SER A 46 -33.33 -7.88 -23.49
C SER A 46 -32.55 -9.19 -23.30
N MET A 47 -31.28 -9.26 -23.70
CA MET A 47 -30.36 -10.36 -23.34
C MET A 47 -30.00 -10.40 -21.85
N TRP A 48 -30.19 -9.31 -21.12
CA TRP A 48 -29.96 -9.21 -19.67
C TRP A 48 -31.07 -9.82 -18.83
N GLN A 49 -32.23 -10.16 -19.41
CA GLN A 49 -33.38 -10.73 -18.69
C GLN A 49 -33.29 -12.25 -18.56
N GLU A 50 -32.87 -12.96 -19.62
CA GLU A 50 -32.93 -14.43 -19.66
C GLU A 50 -31.76 -15.11 -18.93
N ARG A 51 -30.66 -14.39 -18.72
CA ARG A 51 -29.46 -14.91 -18.04
C ARG A 51 -29.20 -14.24 -16.69
N ARG A 52 -30.22 -13.62 -16.08
CA ARG A 52 -30.14 -13.04 -14.72
C ARG A 52 -29.61 -14.03 -13.69
N ALA A 53 -30.02 -15.30 -13.82
CA ALA A 53 -29.52 -16.38 -12.99
C ALA A 53 -28.01 -16.65 -13.18
N LEU A 54 -27.49 -16.58 -14.42
CA LEU A 54 -26.06 -16.78 -14.70
C LEU A 54 -25.21 -15.60 -14.22
N VAL A 55 -25.70 -14.37 -14.39
CA VAL A 55 -25.02 -13.17 -13.89
C VAL A 55 -25.01 -13.17 -12.36
N ALA A 56 -26.15 -13.47 -11.71
CA ALA A 56 -26.23 -13.60 -10.27
C ALA A 56 -25.33 -14.72 -9.73
N ALA A 57 -25.25 -15.87 -10.42
CA ALA A 57 -24.37 -16.96 -10.05
C ALA A 57 -22.88 -16.58 -10.18
N GLY A 58 -22.51 -15.87 -11.25
CA GLY A 58 -21.13 -15.39 -11.46
C GLY A 58 -20.70 -14.41 -10.37
N VAL A 59 -21.55 -13.42 -10.05
CA VAL A 59 -21.28 -12.47 -8.97
C VAL A 59 -21.23 -13.16 -7.61
N GLY A 60 -22.16 -14.08 -7.33
CA GLY A 60 -22.19 -14.86 -6.09
C GLY A 60 -20.93 -15.73 -5.92
N ALA A 61 -20.48 -16.40 -6.98
CA ALA A 61 -19.25 -17.20 -6.96
C ALA A 61 -18.01 -16.34 -6.71
N PHE A 62 -17.92 -15.17 -7.33
CA PHE A 62 -16.81 -14.24 -7.14
C PHE A 62 -16.76 -13.71 -5.69
N VAL A 63 -17.90 -13.34 -5.13
CA VAL A 63 -18.01 -12.90 -3.74
C VAL A 63 -17.63 -14.04 -2.78
N LEU A 64 -18.09 -15.26 -3.03
CA LEU A 64 -17.73 -16.44 -2.23
C LEU A 64 -16.22 -16.70 -2.25
N VAL A 65 -15.60 -16.71 -3.43
CA VAL A 65 -14.14 -16.90 -3.58
C VAL A 65 -13.37 -15.79 -2.85
N TYR A 66 -13.79 -14.53 -3.00
CA TYR A 66 -13.18 -13.40 -2.30
C TYR A 66 -13.29 -13.54 -0.77
N CYS A 67 -14.47 -13.91 -0.26
CA CYS A 67 -14.71 -14.14 1.15
C CYS A 67 -13.84 -15.29 1.70
N ILE A 68 -13.73 -16.39 0.96
CA ILE A 68 -12.88 -17.53 1.32
C ILE A 68 -11.41 -17.09 1.42
N ILE A 69 -10.88 -16.42 0.39
CA ILE A 69 -9.50 -15.94 0.38
C ILE A 69 -9.25 -14.98 1.55
N LYS A 70 -10.15 -14.02 1.78
CA LYS A 70 -10.06 -13.07 2.89
C LYS A 70 -10.06 -13.78 4.24
N HIS A 71 -10.89 -14.80 4.40
CA HIS A 71 -11.01 -15.57 5.64
C HIS A 71 -9.73 -16.38 5.92
N TYR A 72 -9.14 -17.03 4.91
CA TYR A 72 -7.86 -17.73 5.06
C TYR A 72 -6.70 -16.77 5.35
N LYS A 73 -6.64 -15.62 4.66
CA LYS A 73 -5.62 -14.59 4.93
C LYS A 73 -5.72 -14.02 6.34
N ASN A 74 -6.93 -13.87 6.87
CA ASN A 74 -7.13 -13.40 8.23
C ASN A 74 -6.76 -14.48 9.26
N LYS A 75 -7.09 -15.75 9.03
CA LYS A 75 -6.67 -16.85 9.91
C LYS A 75 -5.14 -16.98 10.00
N ALA A 76 -4.43 -16.80 8.89
CA ALA A 76 -2.96 -16.86 8.87
C ALA A 76 -2.29 -15.76 9.71
N LYS A 77 -2.97 -14.63 9.97
CA LYS A 77 -2.44 -13.52 10.76
C LYS A 77 -2.55 -13.71 12.27
N ASN A 78 -3.24 -14.75 12.74
CA ASN A 78 -3.61 -14.88 14.15
C ASN A 78 -2.53 -15.52 15.04
N ASN A 79 -1.35 -15.84 14.50
CA ASN A 79 -0.27 -16.47 15.27
C ASN A 79 0.80 -15.46 15.75
N VAL A 80 0.41 -14.22 16.03
CA VAL A 80 1.33 -13.25 16.64
C VAL A 80 1.28 -13.43 18.16
N ILE A 81 2.29 -14.08 18.71
CA ILE A 81 2.44 -14.25 20.17
C ILE A 81 3.11 -12.99 20.73
N PRO A 82 2.51 -12.26 21.68
CA PRO A 82 3.16 -11.11 22.31
C PRO A 82 4.32 -11.58 23.19
N ILE A 83 5.54 -11.14 22.88
CA ILE A 83 6.78 -11.54 23.58
C ILE A 83 7.08 -10.62 24.78
N GLY A 84 6.53 -9.40 24.79
CA GLY A 84 6.72 -8.46 25.89
C GLY A 84 6.23 -7.05 25.57
N VAL A 85 6.26 -6.19 26.59
CA VAL A 85 5.91 -4.77 26.50
C VAL A 85 7.15 -3.94 26.83
N VAL A 86 7.38 -2.88 26.08
CA VAL A 86 8.47 -1.93 26.34
C VAL A 86 8.14 -1.14 27.61
N LYS A 87 9.00 -1.23 28.62
CA LYS A 87 8.78 -0.54 29.91
C LYS A 87 9.22 0.91 29.85
N GLU A 88 10.42 1.17 29.34
CA GLU A 88 11.06 2.49 29.30
C GLU A 88 11.91 2.61 28.04
N LEU A 89 11.98 3.81 27.48
CA LEU A 89 12.81 4.12 26.33
C LEU A 89 13.88 5.14 26.71
N TYR A 90 15.08 4.95 26.16
CA TYR A 90 16.24 5.78 26.42
C TYR A 90 16.93 6.19 25.12
N VAL A 91 17.35 7.45 25.03
CA VAL A 91 18.17 7.99 23.93
C VAL A 91 19.51 8.44 24.47
N TYR A 92 20.59 8.11 23.77
CA TYR A 92 21.96 8.45 24.18
C TYR A 92 22.60 9.41 23.18
N PRO A 93 22.38 10.73 23.30
CA PRO A 93 22.86 11.69 22.30
C PRO A 93 24.39 11.75 22.23
N ILE A 94 25.08 11.55 23.36
CA ILE A 94 26.55 11.55 23.46
C ILE A 94 27.04 10.14 23.81
N LYS A 95 28.02 9.64 23.05
CA LYS A 95 28.61 8.32 23.28
C LYS A 95 29.22 8.20 24.68
N SER A 96 28.87 7.12 25.40
CA SER A 96 29.35 6.79 26.75
C SER A 96 28.85 7.68 27.89
N CYS A 97 27.86 8.56 27.63
CA CYS A 97 27.22 9.37 28.65
C CYS A 97 25.88 8.77 29.11
N LYS A 98 25.25 9.40 30.11
CA LYS A 98 23.94 9.00 30.64
C LYS A 98 22.84 9.19 29.57
N GLY A 99 21.96 8.20 29.45
CA GLY A 99 20.80 8.24 28.56
C GLY A 99 19.67 9.10 29.14
N ILE A 100 18.91 9.71 28.24
CA ILE A 100 17.72 10.50 28.57
C ILE A 100 16.50 9.58 28.43
N SER A 101 15.67 9.49 29.48
CA SER A 101 14.41 8.77 29.41
C SER A 101 13.39 9.56 28.59
N VAL A 102 12.73 8.88 27.66
CA VAL A 102 11.75 9.50 26.77
C VAL A 102 10.50 8.64 26.69
N PHE A 103 9.34 9.28 26.50
CA PHE A 103 8.06 8.58 26.37
C PHE A 103 7.90 7.93 25.00
N SER A 104 8.34 8.62 23.95
CA SER A 104 8.23 8.17 22.56
C SER A 104 9.51 8.44 21.79
N ILE A 105 9.81 7.55 20.85
CA ILE A 105 10.97 7.61 19.97
C ILE A 105 10.50 7.41 18.53
N PHE A 106 11.05 8.19 17.62
CA PHE A 106 10.91 7.99 16.18
C PHE A 106 12.02 7.08 15.66
N CYS A 107 11.64 6.02 14.94
CA CYS A 107 12.59 5.11 14.30
C CYS A 107 13.09 5.70 12.98
N HIS A 108 14.17 6.48 13.04
CA HIS A 108 14.85 6.97 11.84
C HIS A 108 15.80 5.89 11.28
N PRO A 109 16.09 5.85 9.97
CA PRO A 109 17.05 4.89 9.38
C PRO A 109 18.44 4.88 10.04
N LEU A 110 18.85 5.99 10.65
CA LEU A 110 20.14 6.12 11.34
C LEU A 110 20.09 5.73 12.82
N GLY A 111 18.90 5.57 13.39
CA GLY A 111 18.71 5.27 14.81
C GLY A 111 17.49 5.94 15.41
N PRO A 112 17.25 5.70 16.70
CA PRO A 112 16.15 6.33 17.43
C PRO A 112 16.36 7.86 17.58
N VAL A 113 15.31 8.64 17.33
CA VAL A 113 15.30 10.10 17.43
C VAL A 113 14.16 10.56 18.33
N SER A 114 14.44 11.51 19.22
CA SER A 114 13.42 12.15 20.05
C SER A 114 13.61 13.67 20.00
N GLY A 115 12.78 14.35 19.21
CA GLY A 115 12.94 15.78 18.94
C GLY A 115 14.29 16.07 18.30
N GLU A 116 15.09 16.92 18.96
CA GLU A 116 16.44 17.30 18.52
C GLU A 116 17.53 16.29 18.99
N ASN A 117 17.16 15.31 19.82
CA ASN A 117 18.10 14.32 20.34
C ASN A 117 18.16 13.10 19.43
N PHE A 118 19.27 12.97 18.71
CA PHE A 118 19.60 11.83 17.86
C PHE A 118 20.49 10.83 18.61
N ASP A 119 20.20 9.53 18.53
CA ASP A 119 21.03 8.52 19.18
C ASP A 119 22.46 8.52 18.62
N ARG A 120 23.43 8.72 19.52
CA ARG A 120 24.88 8.71 19.27
C ARG A 120 25.37 9.69 18.21
N PHE A 121 24.72 10.84 18.10
CA PHE A 121 25.14 11.88 17.16
C PHE A 121 26.45 12.55 17.56
N PHE A 122 26.70 12.68 18.87
CA PHE A 122 27.91 13.31 19.38
C PHE A 122 28.91 12.28 19.93
N ILE A 123 30.19 12.57 19.70
CA ILE A 123 31.32 11.81 20.23
C ILE A 123 32.34 12.76 20.83
N VAL A 124 32.88 12.40 21.99
CA VAL A 124 33.94 13.17 22.64
C VAL A 124 35.29 12.63 22.17
N ILE A 125 36.14 13.54 21.69
CA ILE A 125 37.49 13.26 21.23
C ILE A 125 38.51 14.05 22.06
N ASP A 126 39.67 13.44 22.31
CA ASP A 126 40.82 14.15 22.86
C ASP A 126 41.42 15.07 21.80
N GLY A 127 41.51 16.36 22.09
CA GLY A 127 42.07 17.36 21.17
C GLY A 127 43.56 17.17 20.89
N LYS A 128 44.30 16.46 21.74
CA LYS A 128 45.75 16.23 21.55
C LYS A 128 46.04 14.97 20.74
N THR A 129 45.40 13.86 21.09
CA THR A 129 45.67 12.56 20.46
C THR A 129 44.65 12.14 19.39
N GLY A 130 43.53 12.86 19.26
CA GLY A 130 42.45 12.50 18.34
C GLY A 130 41.71 11.21 18.72
N ARG A 131 41.92 10.70 19.94
CA ARG A 131 41.33 9.44 20.40
C ARG A 131 39.92 9.66 20.94
N PHE A 132 39.05 8.68 20.71
CA PHE A 132 37.70 8.68 21.25
C PHE A 132 37.69 8.40 22.76
N TYR A 133 36.96 9.20 23.51
CA TYR A 133 36.60 8.87 24.88
C TYR A 133 35.48 7.82 24.87
N THR A 134 35.73 6.71 25.56
CA THR A 134 34.73 5.65 25.75
C THR A 134 34.73 5.24 27.21
N ALA A 135 33.60 4.74 27.71
CA ALA A 135 33.47 4.30 29.10
C ALA A 135 34.52 3.25 29.54
N ARG A 136 35.18 2.56 28.60
CA ARG A 136 36.24 1.57 28.88
C ARG A 136 37.58 2.20 29.26
N ARG A 137 37.81 3.46 28.88
CA ARG A 137 38.97 4.24 29.33
C ARG A 137 38.44 5.20 30.38
N SER A 138 38.37 4.73 31.63
CA SER A 138 38.21 5.62 32.76
C SER A 138 39.35 6.64 32.76
N LEU A 139 38.98 7.91 32.87
CA LEU A 139 39.88 9.05 33.02
C LEU A 139 40.91 8.82 34.13
#